data_AF-A0A8C3SE26-F1
#
_entry.id   AF-A0A8C3SE26-F1
#
_cell.length_a   1.000
_cell.length_b   1.000
_cell.length_c   1.000
_cell.angle_alpha   90.00
_cell.angle_beta   90.00
_cell.angle_gamma   90.00
#
_symmetry.space_group_name_H-M   'P 1'
#
loop_
_entity.id
_entity.type
_entity.pdbx_description
1 polymer ?
#
loop_
_entity_poly.entity_id
_entity_poly.type
_entity_poly.pdbx_seq_one_letter_code
_entity_poly.pdbx_strand_id
1 'polypeptide(L)'
;MDSAVGLCSSPRAWGCGWNIVRLLCFAVISLVLVTQVEVGAWTYHYGDKSDYSWELARNFCRSFYTDLVAIQNQGEIAYLNRVLPVHKPHYWIGIRKINNVWTWVGTNKALTKEAENWAKREPNNKGRNQDCVEIYIQRKQDAGRWNDENCQRKKRALCYQASCQSSSCSQRGECVETIGNYTCDCYPGFYGPECEHVVRCKNLDPGPDCSHPLGEFSYNSTCKFQCQEGFELQGLDTLQCLASGNWTAVAPECAAVKCPALATPARGRLNCTHWHGDFTYNSTCSFSCNMGFVRNGSETLECTALGQWTGRPPLCEGRDTLLTVGCPVNCGV
;
A
#
# COMPACT_ATOMS: atom_id res chain seq x y z
N MET A 1 48.95 31.90 64.80
CA MET A 1 48.39 31.17 65.94
C MET A 1 47.73 29.90 65.42
N ASP A 2 48.45 29.06 64.68
CA ASP A 2 49.58 28.20 65.08
C ASP A 2 49.13 26.82 65.54
N SER A 3 49.81 25.85 64.93
CA SER A 3 50.00 24.44 65.31
C SER A 3 48.85 23.47 64.99
N ALA A 4 48.97 22.35 64.27
CA ALA A 4 49.97 21.60 63.48
C ALA A 4 49.82 20.08 63.79
N VAL A 5 50.38 19.26 62.88
CA VAL A 5 50.75 17.82 63.00
C VAL A 5 49.67 16.82 62.54
N GLY A 6 49.90 15.87 61.62
CA GLY A 6 51.10 15.44 60.86
C GLY A 6 50.71 14.34 59.84
N LEU A 7 51.26 14.37 58.61
CA LEU A 7 52.33 13.49 58.06
C LEU A 7 51.89 12.03 57.79
N CYS A 8 51.71 11.59 56.54
CA CYS A 8 52.69 11.20 55.49
C CYS A 8 52.86 9.68 55.40
N SER A 9 52.63 9.07 54.22
CA SER A 9 53.60 8.22 53.48
C SER A 9 52.98 7.48 52.27
N SER A 10 53.72 7.56 51.15
CA SER A 10 53.61 6.75 49.92
C SER A 10 54.69 5.63 49.99
N PRO A 11 54.71 4.55 49.16
CA PRO A 11 55.22 4.64 47.77
C PRO A 11 54.79 3.57 46.71
N ARG A 12 54.88 3.97 45.43
CA ARG A 12 55.36 3.30 44.16
C ARG A 12 54.95 1.86 43.75
N ALA A 13 54.50 1.73 42.48
CA ALA A 13 55.06 0.92 41.36
C ALA A 13 54.14 1.04 40.12
N TRP A 14 54.49 1.72 39.01
CA TRP A 14 55.22 1.29 37.79
C TRP A 14 54.68 0.02 37.10
N GLY A 15 54.00 0.23 35.96
CA GLY A 15 53.66 -0.78 34.95
C GLY A 15 53.35 -0.11 33.60
N CYS A 16 54.26 -0.27 32.64
CA CYS A 16 54.19 0.21 31.25
C CYS A 16 53.52 -0.82 30.31
N GLY A 17 52.93 -0.34 29.21
CA GLY A 17 52.60 -1.13 28.00
C GLY A 17 51.32 -0.62 27.30
N TRP A 18 51.38 0.37 26.41
CA TRP A 18 51.56 0.28 24.94
C TRP A 18 50.37 -0.32 24.15
N ASN A 19 49.59 0.56 23.50
CA ASN A 19 49.14 0.47 22.09
C ASN A 19 48.29 1.73 21.76
N ILE A 20 48.88 2.78 21.17
CA ILE A 20 48.97 3.08 19.73
C ILE A 20 47.62 3.51 19.09
N VAL A 21 47.48 4.84 18.98
CA VAL A 21 46.99 5.62 17.82
C VAL A 21 45.53 5.43 17.37
N ARG A 22 44.73 6.49 17.55
CA ARG A 22 44.19 7.30 16.43
C ARG A 22 43.54 8.59 16.95
N LEU A 23 44.30 9.69 16.81
CA LEU A 23 43.81 11.06 16.81
C LEU A 23 43.60 11.43 15.34
N LEU A 24 42.35 11.62 14.89
CA LEU A 24 42.03 12.53 13.79
C LEU A 24 40.62 13.07 14.00
N CYS A 25 40.56 14.37 14.30
CA CYS A 25 39.39 15.21 14.13
C CYS A 25 38.94 15.17 12.66
N PHE A 26 37.67 14.86 12.42
CA PHE A 26 36.90 15.52 11.36
C PHE A 26 35.50 15.76 11.86
N ALA A 27 35.14 17.03 11.95
CA ALA A 27 33.78 17.48 12.12
C ALA A 27 32.95 16.95 10.95
N VAL A 28 31.94 16.14 11.25
CA VAL A 28 30.80 15.97 10.36
C VAL A 28 29.60 16.45 11.14
N ILE A 29 29.38 17.76 11.05
CA ILE A 29 28.04 18.35 11.15
C ILE A 29 27.22 17.53 10.17
N SER A 30 26.37 16.63 10.68
CA SER A 30 25.46 15.86 9.85
C SER A 30 24.68 16.87 9.03
N LEU A 31 24.94 16.85 7.71
CA LEU A 31 24.25 17.66 6.74
C LEU A 31 22.76 17.51 7.02
N VAL A 32 22.15 18.65 7.28
CA VAL A 32 20.76 18.95 7.08
C VAL A 32 20.22 18.15 5.88
N LEU A 33 19.55 17.02 6.13
CA LEU A 33 18.43 16.61 5.31
C LEU A 33 17.21 17.33 5.90
N VAL A 34 17.19 18.65 5.71
CA VAL A 34 15.91 19.32 5.50
C VAL A 34 15.37 18.62 4.26
N THR A 35 14.43 17.71 4.48
CA THR A 35 13.50 17.28 3.44
C THR A 35 13.04 18.58 2.79
N GLN A 36 13.42 18.79 1.53
CA GLN A 36 12.87 19.89 0.77
C GLN A 36 11.36 19.70 0.86
N VAL A 37 10.68 20.60 1.57
CA VAL A 37 9.23 20.61 1.62
C VAL A 37 8.83 20.89 0.18
N GLU A 38 8.31 19.87 -0.50
CA GLU A 38 7.77 20.01 -1.84
C GLU A 38 6.67 21.05 -1.76
N VAL A 39 6.94 22.21 -2.35
CA VAL A 39 6.03 23.34 -2.32
C VAL A 39 5.04 23.15 -3.45
N GLY A 40 3.83 22.75 -3.06
CA GLY A 40 2.68 22.64 -3.96
C GLY A 40 2.35 24.01 -4.57
N ALA A 41 2.24 24.13 -5.89
CA ALA A 41 2.06 25.40 -6.61
C ALA A 41 1.74 25.19 -8.11
N TRP A 42 1.67 26.25 -8.90
CA TRP A 42 1.13 26.22 -10.27
C TRP A 42 2.20 26.61 -11.31
N THR A 43 1.86 26.59 -12.61
CA THR A 43 2.61 27.37 -13.60
C THR A 43 2.16 28.84 -13.56
N TYR A 44 3.08 29.79 -13.74
CA TYR A 44 2.78 31.22 -13.60
C TYR A 44 3.05 32.00 -14.88
N HIS A 45 2.15 32.93 -15.17
CA HIS A 45 2.20 33.79 -16.35
C HIS A 45 1.88 35.22 -15.96
N TYR A 46 2.29 36.21 -16.75
CA TYR A 46 1.97 37.60 -16.46
C TYR A 46 1.65 38.38 -17.74
N GLY A 47 0.75 39.37 -17.61
CA GLY A 47 0.50 40.32 -18.68
C GLY A 47 1.70 41.27 -18.84
N ASP A 48 2.38 41.23 -19.97
CA ASP A 48 3.58 42.02 -20.24
C ASP A 48 3.32 43.27 -21.09
N LYS A 49 2.19 43.30 -21.81
CA LYS A 49 1.81 44.37 -22.75
C LYS A 49 1.10 45.58 -22.13
N SER A 50 0.31 45.37 -21.08
CA SER A 50 -0.56 46.42 -20.51
C SER A 50 -0.72 46.29 -19.00
N ASP A 51 -1.06 47.42 -18.36
CA ASP A 51 -1.48 47.47 -16.96
C ASP A 51 -3.01 47.55 -16.86
N TYR A 52 -3.60 46.75 -15.97
CA TYR A 52 -5.04 46.54 -15.85
C TYR A 52 -5.55 46.96 -14.46
N SER A 53 -6.83 47.36 -14.37
CA SER A 53 -7.53 47.33 -13.07
C SER A 53 -7.69 45.88 -12.64
N TRP A 54 -7.89 45.63 -11.35
CA TRP A 54 -7.92 44.27 -10.82
C TRP A 54 -8.93 43.37 -11.54
N GLU A 55 -10.15 43.85 -11.79
CA GLU A 55 -11.18 43.08 -12.51
C GLU A 55 -10.77 42.75 -13.96
N LEU A 56 -10.13 43.70 -14.65
CA LEU A 56 -9.62 43.47 -16.01
C LEU A 56 -8.42 42.53 -16.01
N ALA A 57 -7.55 42.59 -14.99
CA ALA A 57 -6.44 41.67 -14.80
C ALA A 57 -6.95 40.24 -14.59
N ARG A 58 -8.01 40.09 -13.80
CA ARG A 58 -8.68 38.81 -13.59
C ARG A 58 -9.29 38.26 -14.86
N ASN A 59 -10.01 39.09 -15.61
CA ASN A 59 -10.58 38.70 -16.89
C ASN A 59 -9.49 38.27 -17.87
N PHE A 60 -8.38 39.01 -17.95
CA PHE A 60 -7.21 38.60 -18.72
C PHE A 60 -6.71 37.20 -18.32
N CYS A 61 -6.49 36.95 -17.03
CA CYS A 61 -6.02 35.65 -16.57
C CYS A 61 -7.02 34.52 -16.88
N ARG A 62 -8.32 34.76 -16.73
CA ARG A 62 -9.36 33.76 -17.05
C ARG A 62 -9.53 33.51 -18.55
N SER A 63 -9.18 34.48 -19.40
CA SER A 63 -9.26 34.32 -20.85
C SER A 63 -8.09 33.52 -21.43
N PHE A 64 -6.92 33.57 -20.80
CA PHE A 64 -5.69 32.98 -21.34
C PHE A 64 -5.08 31.86 -20.47
N TYR A 65 -5.46 31.77 -19.20
CA TYR A 65 -4.91 30.87 -18.18
C TYR A 65 -6.05 30.38 -17.27
N THR A 66 -5.76 30.05 -16.00
CA THR A 66 -6.80 29.62 -15.04
C THR A 66 -7.45 30.82 -14.33
N ASP A 67 -6.71 31.58 -13.52
CA ASP A 67 -7.19 32.79 -12.85
C ASP A 67 -5.98 33.64 -12.39
N LEU A 68 -6.23 34.75 -11.68
CA LEU A 68 -5.16 35.46 -10.96
C LEU A 68 -4.52 34.53 -9.92
N VAL A 69 -3.22 34.68 -9.72
CA VAL A 69 -2.41 33.77 -8.89
C VAL A 69 -3.00 33.58 -7.49
N ALA A 70 -3.10 32.31 -7.09
CA ALA A 70 -3.38 31.90 -5.71
C ALA A 70 -2.10 31.33 -5.09
N ILE A 71 -1.59 31.98 -4.05
CA ILE A 71 -0.30 31.62 -3.43
C ILE A 71 -0.53 30.69 -2.25
N GLN A 72 0.13 29.53 -2.20
CA GLN A 72 -0.13 28.51 -1.19
C GLN A 72 0.86 28.51 -0.02
N ASN A 73 2.08 29.01 -0.23
CA ASN A 73 3.16 28.95 0.76
C ASN A 73 4.26 30.01 0.51
N GLN A 74 5.20 30.15 1.44
CA GLN A 74 6.31 31.10 1.34
C GLN A 74 7.31 30.74 0.21
N GLY A 75 7.43 29.46 -0.16
CA GLY A 75 8.33 29.02 -1.23
C GLY A 75 7.88 29.54 -2.60
N GLU A 76 6.57 29.55 -2.87
CA GLU A 76 5.99 30.19 -4.06
C GLU A 76 6.35 31.67 -4.13
N ILE A 77 6.25 32.39 -3.01
CA ILE A 77 6.56 33.82 -2.96
C ILE A 77 8.01 34.07 -3.30
N ALA A 78 8.92 33.29 -2.72
CA ALA A 78 10.34 33.37 -3.01
C ALA A 78 10.62 33.06 -4.50
N TYR A 79 9.95 32.05 -5.06
CA TYR A 79 10.04 31.69 -6.47
C TYR A 79 9.58 32.85 -7.38
N LEU A 80 8.35 33.35 -7.18
CA LEU A 80 7.76 34.45 -7.94
C LEU A 80 8.63 35.72 -7.88
N ASN A 81 9.12 36.07 -6.69
CA ASN A 81 9.98 37.23 -6.51
C ASN A 81 11.34 37.09 -7.22
N ARG A 82 11.82 35.87 -7.45
CA ARG A 82 13.07 35.60 -8.18
C ARG A 82 12.89 35.62 -9.70
N VAL A 83 11.78 35.08 -10.21
CA VAL A 83 11.61 34.83 -11.65
C VAL A 83 10.86 35.95 -12.39
N LEU A 84 10.00 36.71 -11.71
CA LEU A 84 9.21 37.76 -12.36
C LEU A 84 10.04 39.02 -12.59
N PRO A 85 9.89 39.70 -13.76
CA PRO A 85 10.63 40.92 -14.03
C PRO A 85 10.14 42.08 -13.16
N VAL A 86 11.06 42.98 -12.82
CA VAL A 86 10.75 44.20 -12.06
C VAL A 86 9.77 45.07 -12.83
N HIS A 87 8.67 45.46 -12.18
CA HIS A 87 7.70 46.40 -12.73
C HIS A 87 7.26 47.38 -11.65
N LYS A 88 7.38 48.70 -11.90
CA LYS A 88 7.14 49.73 -10.87
C LYS A 88 5.69 49.74 -10.33
N PRO A 89 4.65 49.63 -11.16
CA PRO A 89 3.27 49.44 -10.69
C PRO A 89 3.01 48.12 -9.97
N HIS A 90 3.96 47.18 -9.98
CA HIS A 90 3.86 45.84 -9.42
C HIS A 90 2.76 44.98 -10.09
N TYR A 91 2.34 43.91 -9.42
CA TYR A 91 1.46 42.89 -9.98
C TYR A 91 0.24 42.68 -9.11
N TRP A 92 -0.92 42.49 -9.73
CA TRP A 92 -2.14 42.06 -9.06
C TRP A 92 -2.08 40.56 -8.74
N ILE A 93 -2.51 40.19 -7.53
CA ILE A 93 -2.71 38.78 -7.13
C ILE A 93 -4.18 38.48 -6.87
N GLY A 94 -4.54 37.20 -6.89
CA GLY A 94 -5.91 36.71 -6.87
C GLY A 94 -6.52 36.62 -5.47
N ILE A 95 -6.29 37.58 -4.59
CA ILE A 95 -6.88 37.57 -3.24
C ILE A 95 -7.76 38.80 -3.03
N ARG A 96 -8.95 38.58 -2.46
CA ARG A 96 -9.89 39.63 -2.11
C ARG A 96 -10.48 39.41 -0.73
N LYS A 97 -10.99 40.48 -0.14
CA LYS A 97 -11.71 40.43 1.14
C LYS A 97 -13.19 40.15 0.87
N ILE A 98 -13.66 38.94 1.21
CA ILE A 98 -15.06 38.50 1.07
C ILE A 98 -15.59 38.21 2.47
N ASN A 99 -16.64 38.91 2.90
CA ASN A 99 -17.22 38.78 4.26
C ASN A 99 -16.17 38.90 5.38
N ASN A 100 -15.26 39.87 5.27
CA ASN A 100 -14.13 40.09 6.18
C ASN A 100 -13.05 39.00 6.21
N VAL A 101 -13.10 38.00 5.34
CA VAL A 101 -12.06 36.96 5.20
C VAL A 101 -11.29 37.19 3.90
N TRP A 102 -9.97 37.09 3.95
CA TRP A 102 -9.14 37.10 2.74
C TRP A 102 -9.24 35.74 2.04
N THR A 103 -9.73 35.75 0.81
CA THR A 103 -10.04 34.54 0.04
C THR A 103 -9.36 34.60 -1.33
N TRP A 104 -8.73 33.50 -1.71
CA TRP A 104 -8.18 33.29 -3.05
C TRP A 104 -9.32 33.10 -4.04
N VAL A 105 -9.50 34.04 -4.95
CA VAL A 105 -10.68 34.07 -5.83
C VAL A 105 -10.66 32.98 -6.90
N GLY A 106 -9.49 32.47 -7.27
CA GLY A 106 -9.33 31.39 -8.25
C GLY A 106 -9.66 30.00 -7.70
N THR A 107 -9.27 29.73 -6.44
CA THR A 107 -9.47 28.42 -5.78
C THR A 107 -10.62 28.40 -4.79
N ASN A 108 -11.21 29.55 -4.48
CA ASN A 108 -12.21 29.74 -3.43
C ASN A 108 -11.76 29.27 -2.03
N LYS A 109 -10.44 29.20 -1.79
CA LYS A 109 -9.86 28.82 -0.49
C LYS A 109 -9.56 30.08 0.34
N ALA A 110 -9.80 30.00 1.65
CA ALA A 110 -9.40 31.05 2.58
C ALA A 110 -7.87 31.14 2.69
N LEU A 111 -7.35 32.34 2.98
CA LEU A 111 -5.93 32.55 3.23
C LEU A 111 -5.45 31.74 4.45
N THR A 112 -4.40 30.94 4.25
CA THR A 112 -3.74 30.20 5.34
C THR A 112 -2.66 31.06 5.98
N LYS A 113 -2.34 30.79 7.25
CA LYS A 113 -1.23 31.48 7.96
C LYS A 113 0.13 31.22 7.32
N GLU A 114 0.30 30.07 6.66
CA GLU A 114 1.54 29.72 5.97
C GLU A 114 1.75 30.58 4.70
N ALA A 115 0.68 30.84 3.96
CA ALA A 115 0.74 31.68 2.75
C ALA A 115 0.82 33.18 3.07
N GLU A 116 0.32 33.62 4.23
CA GLU A 116 0.20 35.03 4.59
C GLU A 116 1.54 35.79 4.51
N ASN A 117 1.57 36.89 3.76
CA ASN A 117 2.81 37.64 3.54
C ASN A 117 2.63 39.16 3.40
N TRP A 118 1.83 39.77 4.27
CA TRP A 118 1.64 41.23 4.29
C TRP A 118 2.93 42.00 4.56
N ALA A 119 3.08 43.16 3.91
CA ALA A 119 4.15 44.11 4.19
C ALA A 119 3.96 44.78 5.56
N LYS A 120 5.01 45.46 6.03
CA LYS A 120 4.95 46.11 7.34
C LYS A 120 3.85 47.17 7.35
N ARG A 121 2.90 47.03 8.29
CA ARG A 121 1.69 47.86 8.48
C ARG A 121 0.54 47.58 7.51
N GLU A 122 0.58 46.48 6.76
CA GLU A 122 -0.53 46.03 5.90
C GLU A 122 -1.31 44.86 6.50
N PRO A 123 -2.59 44.66 6.13
CA PRO A 123 -3.42 45.54 5.28
C PRO A 123 -3.94 46.77 6.05
N ASN A 124 -3.84 47.96 5.46
CA ASN A 124 -4.08 49.24 6.14
C ASN A 124 -5.41 49.94 5.79
N ASN A 125 -6.08 49.53 4.70
CA ASN A 125 -7.31 50.12 4.17
C ASN A 125 -7.29 51.67 4.08
N LYS A 126 -6.14 52.24 3.74
CA LYS A 126 -5.83 53.69 3.72
C LYS A 126 -6.68 54.54 2.75
N GLY A 127 -7.67 53.97 2.07
CA GLY A 127 -8.57 54.70 1.15
C GLY A 127 -10.08 54.48 1.31
N ARG A 128 -10.53 53.61 2.25
CA ARG A 128 -11.84 52.93 2.22
C ARG A 128 -12.00 52.07 0.94
N ASN A 129 -12.40 50.79 1.09
CA ASN A 129 -12.61 49.81 0.00
C ASN A 129 -11.34 49.39 -0.79
N GLN A 130 -10.20 49.23 -0.12
CA GLN A 130 -9.02 48.58 -0.73
C GLN A 130 -9.14 47.05 -0.65
N ASP A 131 -10.05 46.49 -1.44
CA ASP A 131 -10.37 45.05 -1.39
C ASP A 131 -9.52 44.20 -2.35
N CYS A 132 -8.51 44.79 -2.98
CA CYS A 132 -7.62 44.16 -3.95
C CYS A 132 -6.17 44.21 -3.45
N VAL A 133 -5.34 43.24 -3.85
CA VAL A 133 -4.00 43.10 -3.28
C VAL A 133 -2.95 43.00 -4.37
N GLU A 134 -1.88 43.77 -4.20
CA GLU A 134 -0.68 43.70 -5.03
C GLU A 134 0.46 42.95 -4.33
N ILE A 135 1.40 42.45 -5.11
CA ILE A 135 2.65 41.84 -4.63
C ILE A 135 3.87 42.65 -5.07
N TYR A 136 4.76 42.96 -4.12
CA TYR A 136 5.97 43.75 -4.34
C TYR A 136 7.12 42.94 -4.94
N ILE A 137 7.03 42.63 -6.24
CA ILE A 137 8.12 41.93 -6.96
C ILE A 137 9.40 42.76 -6.98
N GLN A 138 10.47 42.19 -6.42
CA GLN A 138 11.84 42.71 -6.39
C GLN A 138 11.96 44.15 -5.87
N ARG A 139 11.07 44.58 -4.98
CA ARG A 139 11.13 45.90 -4.35
C ARG A 139 12.31 45.96 -3.37
N LYS A 140 12.98 47.13 -3.26
CA LYS A 140 14.13 47.32 -2.36
C LYS A 140 13.84 46.99 -0.88
N GLN A 141 12.61 47.24 -0.45
CA GLN A 141 12.10 46.93 0.89
C GLN A 141 10.82 46.12 0.70
N ASP A 142 10.58 45.16 1.59
CA ASP A 142 9.39 44.31 1.58
C ASP A 142 9.19 43.55 0.25
N ALA A 143 10.29 43.05 -0.35
CA ALA A 143 10.22 42.23 -1.57
C ALA A 143 9.35 40.98 -1.37
N GLY A 144 8.47 40.68 -2.33
CA GLY A 144 7.50 39.58 -2.29
C GLY A 144 6.33 39.79 -1.33
N ARG A 145 6.31 40.87 -0.54
CA ARG A 145 5.25 41.17 0.42
C ARG A 145 4.03 41.79 -0.25
N TRP A 146 2.89 41.75 0.45
CA TRP A 146 1.60 42.18 -0.06
C TRP A 146 1.15 43.53 0.49
N ASN A 147 0.34 44.23 -0.29
CA ASN A 147 -0.31 45.49 0.08
C ASN A 147 -1.73 45.53 -0.44
N ASP A 148 -2.69 45.96 0.38
CA ASP A 148 -4.05 46.23 -0.07
C ASP A 148 -4.10 47.57 -0.82
N GLU A 149 -4.79 47.59 -1.94
CA GLU A 149 -4.79 48.71 -2.87
C GLU A 149 -6.16 48.86 -3.55
N ASN A 150 -6.44 50.08 -4.00
CA ASN A 150 -7.63 50.39 -4.76
C ASN A 150 -7.64 49.61 -6.07
N CYS A 151 -8.67 48.78 -6.25
CA CYS A 151 -8.87 47.90 -7.40
C CYS A 151 -8.83 48.60 -8.77
N GLN A 152 -9.04 49.92 -8.83
CA GLN A 152 -9.00 50.70 -10.07
C GLN A 152 -7.59 51.09 -10.51
N ARG A 153 -6.58 50.92 -9.65
CA ARG A 153 -5.17 51.14 -10.00
C ARG A 153 -4.75 50.20 -11.12
N LYS A 154 -3.84 50.66 -11.97
CA LYS A 154 -3.34 49.89 -13.12
C LYS A 154 -2.04 49.20 -12.74
N LYS A 155 -2.03 47.86 -12.84
CA LYS A 155 -0.87 46.99 -12.56
C LYS A 155 -0.85 45.81 -13.51
N ARG A 156 0.26 45.06 -13.58
CA ARG A 156 0.31 43.84 -14.39
C ARG A 156 -0.55 42.74 -13.76
N ALA A 157 -1.17 41.93 -14.61
CA ALA A 157 -1.84 40.72 -14.16
C ALA A 157 -0.80 39.63 -13.89
N LEU A 158 -0.83 39.00 -12.71
CA LEU A 158 -0.08 37.78 -12.41
C LEU A 158 -1.06 36.61 -12.33
N CYS A 159 -0.97 35.73 -13.31
CA CYS A 159 -1.87 34.60 -13.53
C CYS A 159 -1.21 33.30 -13.11
N TYR A 160 -2.04 32.32 -12.75
CA TYR A 160 -1.60 30.93 -12.69
C TYR A 160 -2.36 30.09 -13.71
N GLN A 161 -1.74 28.99 -14.12
CA GLN A 161 -2.38 27.94 -14.89
C GLN A 161 -2.24 26.61 -14.13
N ALA A 162 -3.38 25.98 -13.88
CA ALA A 162 -3.45 24.66 -13.27
C ALA A 162 -2.69 23.65 -14.14
N SER A 163 -1.76 22.93 -13.51
CA SER A 163 -1.00 21.88 -14.17
C SER A 163 -1.82 20.58 -14.19
N CYS A 164 -2.67 20.38 -13.18
CA CYS A 164 -3.58 19.26 -13.12
C CYS A 164 -4.68 19.36 -14.19
N GLN A 165 -4.84 18.27 -14.94
CA GLN A 165 -5.93 18.06 -15.90
C GLN A 165 -6.82 16.91 -15.43
N SER A 166 -8.01 16.78 -16.02
CA SER A 166 -8.92 15.67 -15.68
C SER A 166 -8.34 14.28 -15.99
N SER A 167 -7.37 14.20 -16.90
CA SER A 167 -6.65 12.98 -17.25
C SER A 167 -5.36 12.76 -16.46
N SER A 168 -4.90 13.74 -15.67
CA SER A 168 -3.69 13.61 -14.85
C SER A 168 -3.82 12.43 -13.88
N CYS A 169 -2.69 11.83 -13.51
CA CYS A 169 -2.63 10.69 -12.60
C CYS A 169 -3.45 9.48 -13.08
N SER A 170 -3.65 9.36 -14.40
CA SER A 170 -4.44 8.29 -15.04
C SER A 170 -5.84 8.10 -14.47
N GLN A 171 -6.41 9.12 -13.81
CA GLN A 171 -7.65 9.03 -13.02
C GLN A 171 -7.60 7.97 -11.89
N ARG A 172 -6.38 7.60 -11.46
CA ARG A 172 -6.05 6.56 -10.48
C ARG A 172 -5.26 7.10 -9.29
N GLY A 173 -5.29 8.42 -9.11
CA GLY A 173 -4.70 9.11 -7.98
C GLY A 173 -5.27 10.51 -7.83
N GLU A 174 -4.90 11.16 -6.74
CA GLU A 174 -5.15 12.57 -6.51
C GLU A 174 -4.03 13.39 -7.16
N CYS A 175 -4.39 14.36 -8.00
CA CYS A 175 -3.43 15.27 -8.62
C CYS A 175 -3.12 16.44 -7.68
N VAL A 176 -1.83 16.60 -7.36
CA VAL A 176 -1.33 17.60 -6.42
C VAL A 176 -0.46 18.61 -7.18
N GLU A 177 -0.93 19.85 -7.26
CA GLU A 177 -0.23 20.97 -7.92
C GLU A 177 1.13 21.24 -7.24
N THR A 178 2.22 21.42 -8.00
CA THR A 178 3.60 21.74 -7.56
C THR A 178 4.25 22.88 -8.38
N ILE A 179 5.29 23.58 -7.89
CA ILE A 179 5.85 24.75 -8.61
C ILE A 179 6.22 24.40 -10.06
N GLY A 180 5.44 24.91 -11.01
CA GLY A 180 5.60 24.66 -12.44
C GLY A 180 5.19 23.28 -12.94
N ASN A 181 4.57 22.41 -12.12
CA ASN A 181 4.15 21.06 -12.51
C ASN A 181 3.05 20.49 -11.58
N TYR A 182 2.81 19.17 -11.59
CA TYR A 182 2.05 18.44 -10.58
C TYR A 182 2.74 17.13 -10.19
N THR A 183 2.27 16.52 -9.11
CA THR A 183 2.60 15.16 -8.66
C THR A 183 1.31 14.37 -8.45
N CYS A 184 1.43 13.05 -8.31
CA CYS A 184 0.27 12.17 -8.16
C CYS A 184 0.36 11.34 -6.87
N ASP A 185 -0.67 11.48 -6.03
CA ASP A 185 -0.88 10.61 -4.88
C ASP A 185 -1.76 9.43 -5.31
N CYS A 186 -1.14 8.32 -5.67
CA CYS A 186 -1.84 7.18 -6.25
C CYS A 186 -2.80 6.49 -5.26
N TYR A 187 -3.97 6.08 -5.77
CA TYR A 187 -4.89 5.23 -5.03
C TYR A 187 -4.30 3.84 -4.77
N PRO A 188 -4.79 3.11 -3.75
CA PRO A 188 -4.28 1.78 -3.45
C PRO A 188 -4.29 0.85 -4.67
N GLY A 189 -3.16 0.16 -4.88
CA GLY A 189 -3.00 -0.80 -5.98
C GLY A 189 -2.51 -0.19 -7.30
N PHE A 190 -2.19 1.11 -7.31
CA PHE A 190 -1.59 1.80 -8.45
C PHE A 190 -0.25 2.43 -8.08
N TYR A 191 0.64 2.58 -9.05
CA TYR A 191 1.96 3.19 -8.85
C TYR A 191 2.51 3.77 -10.16
N GLY A 192 3.64 4.47 -10.07
CA GLY A 192 4.24 5.24 -11.15
C GLY A 192 4.00 6.75 -10.98
N PRO A 193 4.76 7.60 -11.69
CA PRO A 193 4.63 9.05 -11.60
C PRO A 193 3.25 9.57 -11.99
N GLU A 194 2.51 8.83 -12.82
CA GLU A 194 1.16 9.16 -13.29
C GLU A 194 0.12 8.11 -12.85
N CYS A 195 0.45 7.28 -11.84
CA CYS A 195 -0.39 6.15 -11.41
C CYS A 195 -0.81 5.22 -12.55
N GLU A 196 0.04 5.10 -13.56
CA GLU A 196 -0.20 4.41 -14.82
C GLU A 196 -0.06 2.88 -14.68
N HIS A 197 0.66 2.42 -13.65
CA HIS A 197 0.89 1.00 -13.41
C HIS A 197 -0.06 0.45 -12.36
N VAL A 198 -0.44 -0.83 -12.53
CA VAL A 198 -1.26 -1.57 -11.58
C VAL A 198 -0.39 -2.58 -10.87
N VAL A 199 -0.51 -2.67 -9.56
CA VAL A 199 0.18 -3.67 -8.74
C VAL A 199 -0.22 -5.08 -9.19
N ARG A 200 0.77 -5.98 -9.30
CA ARG A 200 0.58 -7.37 -9.74
C ARG A 200 0.90 -8.33 -8.61
N CYS A 201 0.09 -9.36 -8.48
CA CYS A 201 0.31 -10.49 -7.60
C CYS A 201 1.04 -11.63 -8.33
N LYS A 202 1.58 -12.57 -7.55
CA LYS A 202 2.20 -13.78 -8.08
C LYS A 202 1.20 -14.56 -8.93
N ASN A 203 1.64 -15.02 -10.11
CA ASN A 203 0.86 -15.90 -10.97
C ASN A 203 0.54 -17.23 -10.23
N LEU A 204 -0.71 -17.70 -10.36
CA LEU A 204 -1.23 -18.92 -9.74
C LEU A 204 -1.30 -20.12 -10.72
N ASP A 205 -0.56 -20.11 -11.83
CA ASP A 205 -0.63 -21.14 -12.88
C ASP A 205 -0.06 -22.54 -12.51
N PRO A 206 -0.69 -23.65 -12.96
CA PRO A 206 -1.96 -23.72 -13.70
C PRO A 206 -3.13 -23.25 -12.84
N GLY A 207 -3.84 -22.24 -13.35
CA GLY A 207 -4.62 -21.36 -12.50
C GLY A 207 -6.08 -21.79 -12.32
N PRO A 208 -6.68 -21.47 -11.16
CA PRO A 208 -8.14 -21.52 -10.97
C PRO A 208 -8.89 -20.61 -11.97
N ASP A 209 -10.21 -20.67 -11.96
CA ASP A 209 -11.05 -19.70 -12.68
C ASP A 209 -10.86 -18.30 -12.07
N CYS A 210 -10.31 -17.38 -12.86
CA CYS A 210 -9.93 -16.04 -12.41
C CYS A 210 -10.62 -14.93 -13.21
N SER A 211 -10.94 -13.84 -12.52
CA SER A 211 -11.40 -12.58 -13.11
C SER A 211 -10.33 -11.50 -12.94
N HIS A 212 -9.98 -10.82 -14.04
CA HIS A 212 -8.86 -9.88 -14.13
C HIS A 212 -9.31 -8.49 -14.61
N PRO A 213 -10.06 -7.71 -13.80
CA PRO A 213 -10.68 -6.46 -14.24
C PRO A 213 -9.66 -5.37 -14.64
N LEU A 214 -8.45 -5.41 -14.07
CA LEU A 214 -7.39 -4.42 -14.31
C LEU A 214 -6.16 -5.01 -15.00
N GLY A 215 -6.27 -6.24 -15.54
CA GLY A 215 -5.19 -7.00 -16.15
C GLY A 215 -4.82 -8.27 -15.37
N GLU A 216 -4.15 -9.19 -16.06
CA GLU A 216 -3.77 -10.51 -15.55
C GLU A 216 -3.11 -10.43 -14.16
N PHE A 217 -3.66 -11.18 -13.20
CA PHE A 217 -3.22 -11.25 -11.80
C PHE A 217 -2.89 -9.89 -11.15
N SER A 218 -3.60 -8.83 -11.53
CA SER A 218 -3.40 -7.47 -11.02
C SER A 218 -4.34 -7.14 -9.86
N TYR A 219 -4.14 -6.03 -9.17
CA TYR A 219 -4.98 -5.56 -8.07
C TYR A 219 -6.49 -5.74 -8.37
N ASN A 220 -7.25 -6.24 -7.38
CA ASN A 220 -8.65 -6.65 -7.49
C ASN A 220 -8.94 -7.85 -8.40
N SER A 221 -7.92 -8.56 -8.91
CA SER A 221 -8.15 -9.89 -9.49
C SER A 221 -8.67 -10.83 -8.43
N THR A 222 -9.65 -11.66 -8.80
CA THR A 222 -10.25 -12.67 -7.93
C THR A 222 -10.17 -14.04 -8.59
N CYS A 223 -9.70 -15.05 -7.85
CA CYS A 223 -9.49 -16.40 -8.35
C CYS A 223 -10.24 -17.41 -7.47
N LYS A 224 -11.11 -18.22 -8.07
CA LYS A 224 -11.95 -19.20 -7.38
C LYS A 224 -11.46 -20.62 -7.57
N PHE A 225 -11.12 -21.26 -6.47
CA PHE A 225 -10.61 -22.62 -6.42
C PHE A 225 -11.73 -23.63 -6.19
N GLN A 226 -11.67 -24.73 -6.92
CA GLN A 226 -12.59 -25.86 -6.81
C GLN A 226 -11.80 -27.16 -6.96
N CYS A 227 -12.09 -28.12 -6.10
CA CYS A 227 -11.50 -29.45 -6.19
C CYS A 227 -12.38 -30.38 -7.02
N GLN A 228 -11.75 -31.37 -7.64
CA GLN A 228 -12.45 -32.46 -8.32
C GLN A 228 -13.18 -33.35 -7.29
N GLU A 229 -14.15 -34.13 -7.78
CA GLU A 229 -14.86 -35.09 -6.94
C GLU A 229 -13.90 -36.05 -6.21
N GLY A 230 -14.18 -36.29 -4.92
CA GLY A 230 -13.33 -37.10 -4.05
C GLY A 230 -12.12 -36.36 -3.46
N PHE A 231 -12.01 -35.05 -3.70
CA PHE A 231 -11.05 -34.16 -3.07
C PHE A 231 -11.77 -33.02 -2.33
N GLU A 232 -11.18 -32.58 -1.23
CA GLU A 232 -11.68 -31.51 -0.38
C GLU A 232 -10.68 -30.36 -0.35
N LEU A 233 -11.20 -29.12 -0.46
CA LEU A 233 -10.38 -27.91 -0.49
C LEU A 233 -9.88 -27.56 0.92
N GLN A 234 -8.57 -27.44 1.07
CA GLN A 234 -7.89 -27.02 2.29
C GLN A 234 -7.42 -25.57 2.15
N GLY A 235 -8.25 -24.63 2.60
CA GLY A 235 -7.96 -23.19 2.56
C GLY A 235 -9.17 -22.35 2.15
N LEU A 236 -8.92 -21.13 1.68
CA LEU A 236 -9.97 -20.26 1.15
C LEU A 236 -10.33 -20.66 -0.29
N ASP A 237 -11.63 -20.66 -0.60
CA ASP A 237 -12.14 -20.96 -1.94
C ASP A 237 -11.93 -19.81 -2.93
N THR A 238 -11.71 -18.60 -2.44
CA THR A 238 -11.55 -17.39 -3.25
C THR A 238 -10.38 -16.57 -2.74
N LEU A 239 -9.43 -16.27 -3.63
CA LEU A 239 -8.32 -15.37 -3.36
C LEU A 239 -8.48 -14.05 -4.12
N GLN A 240 -8.12 -12.94 -3.48
CA GLN A 240 -8.11 -11.62 -4.10
C GLN A 240 -6.72 -11.00 -4.07
N CYS A 241 -6.30 -10.35 -5.16
CA CYS A 241 -5.03 -9.64 -5.23
C CYS A 241 -5.15 -8.27 -4.55
N LEU A 242 -4.37 -8.05 -3.49
CA LEU A 242 -4.37 -6.84 -2.68
C LEU A 242 -3.45 -5.76 -3.26
N ALA A 243 -3.66 -4.52 -2.80
CA ALA A 243 -2.83 -3.37 -3.15
C ALA A 243 -1.34 -3.55 -2.75
N SER A 244 -1.05 -4.45 -1.83
CA SER A 244 0.32 -4.79 -1.41
C SER A 244 1.05 -5.71 -2.39
N GLY A 245 0.39 -6.21 -3.44
CA GLY A 245 0.95 -7.21 -4.37
C GLY A 245 0.90 -8.64 -3.85
N ASN A 246 0.20 -8.88 -2.73
CA ASN A 246 -0.02 -10.21 -2.18
C ASN A 246 -1.47 -10.63 -2.35
N TRP A 247 -1.69 -11.94 -2.46
CA TRP A 247 -3.03 -12.51 -2.35
C TRP A 247 -3.53 -12.44 -0.90
N THR A 248 -4.85 -12.46 -0.72
CA THR A 248 -5.50 -12.50 0.60
C THR A 248 -5.06 -13.68 1.48
N ALA A 249 -4.70 -14.80 0.85
CA ALA A 249 -4.11 -15.97 1.49
C ALA A 249 -3.21 -16.72 0.50
N VAL A 250 -2.56 -17.77 0.99
CA VAL A 250 -1.84 -18.73 0.13
C VAL A 250 -2.83 -19.55 -0.69
N ALA A 251 -2.38 -20.06 -1.85
CA ALA A 251 -3.19 -20.95 -2.69
C ALA A 251 -3.64 -22.19 -1.89
N PRO A 252 -4.93 -22.54 -1.92
CA PRO A 252 -5.44 -23.73 -1.22
C PRO A 252 -4.97 -25.02 -1.89
N GLU A 253 -4.99 -26.11 -1.12
CA GLU A 253 -4.64 -27.46 -1.61
C GLU A 253 -5.90 -28.32 -1.75
N CYS A 254 -5.96 -29.19 -2.76
CA CYS A 254 -7.01 -30.20 -2.87
C CYS A 254 -6.52 -31.52 -2.28
N ALA A 255 -6.97 -31.84 -1.07
CA ALA A 255 -6.61 -33.08 -0.39
C ALA A 255 -7.62 -34.19 -0.70
N ALA A 256 -7.15 -35.40 -1.01
CA ALA A 256 -8.05 -36.54 -1.24
C ALA A 256 -8.82 -36.89 0.03
N VAL A 257 -10.13 -37.14 -0.10
CA VAL A 257 -11.00 -37.52 1.02
C VAL A 257 -10.50 -38.84 1.63
N LYS A 258 -10.45 -38.92 2.96
CA LYS A 258 -9.96 -40.09 3.70
C LYS A 258 -11.10 -41.00 4.16
N CYS A 259 -10.95 -42.30 3.95
CA CYS A 259 -11.79 -43.32 4.55
C CYS A 259 -11.23 -43.82 5.89
N PRO A 260 -12.05 -44.48 6.73
CA PRO A 260 -11.57 -45.13 7.96
C PRO A 260 -10.44 -46.11 7.66
N ALA A 261 -9.36 -46.06 8.45
CA ALA A 261 -8.24 -46.98 8.28
C ALA A 261 -8.70 -48.44 8.44
N LEU A 262 -8.27 -49.30 7.52
CA LEU A 262 -8.59 -50.72 7.56
C LEU A 262 -7.47 -51.50 8.25
N ALA A 263 -7.86 -52.41 9.15
CA ALA A 263 -6.94 -53.35 9.77
C ALA A 263 -6.94 -54.69 9.02
N THR A 264 -5.81 -55.41 9.10
CA THR A 264 -5.73 -56.78 8.59
C THR A 264 -6.71 -57.69 9.35
N PRO A 265 -7.57 -58.46 8.65
CA PRO A 265 -8.48 -59.39 9.33
C PRO A 265 -7.71 -60.41 10.16
N ALA A 266 -8.29 -60.80 11.30
CA ALA A 266 -7.77 -61.90 12.09
C ALA A 266 -7.71 -63.17 11.21
N ARG A 267 -6.52 -63.80 11.12
CA ARG A 267 -6.28 -64.99 10.30
C ARG A 267 -6.50 -64.78 8.79
N GLY A 268 -6.31 -63.55 8.33
CA GLY A 268 -6.29 -63.19 6.91
C GLY A 268 -5.14 -62.26 6.56
N ARG A 269 -5.21 -61.70 5.35
CA ARG A 269 -4.29 -60.72 4.78
C ARG A 269 -5.10 -59.60 4.14
N LEU A 270 -4.54 -58.40 4.19
CA LEU A 270 -5.06 -57.18 3.58
C LEU A 270 -4.02 -56.69 2.57
N ASN A 271 -4.44 -56.45 1.34
CA ASN A 271 -3.59 -55.86 0.32
C ASN A 271 -4.32 -54.68 -0.33
N CYS A 272 -3.72 -53.49 -0.22
CA CYS A 272 -4.33 -52.24 -0.67
C CYS A 272 -3.49 -51.54 -1.72
N THR A 273 -4.15 -50.86 -2.66
CA THR A 273 -3.55 -49.93 -3.61
C THR A 273 -4.03 -48.51 -3.29
N HIS A 274 -3.08 -47.61 -3.03
CA HIS A 274 -3.33 -46.25 -2.59
C HIS A 274 -2.81 -45.24 -3.62
N TRP A 275 -3.70 -44.55 -4.33
CA TRP A 275 -3.33 -43.62 -5.41
C TRP A 275 -3.02 -42.20 -4.92
N HIS A 276 -3.70 -41.75 -3.86
CA HIS A 276 -3.63 -40.37 -3.37
C HIS A 276 -3.24 -40.29 -1.88
N GLY A 277 -2.70 -41.39 -1.33
CA GLY A 277 -2.34 -41.53 0.08
C GLY A 277 -3.08 -42.69 0.76
N ASP A 278 -2.66 -43.01 1.98
CA ASP A 278 -3.19 -44.16 2.72
C ASP A 278 -4.69 -44.01 3.00
N PHE A 279 -5.45 -45.00 2.53
CA PHE A 279 -6.91 -45.09 2.68
C PHE A 279 -7.67 -43.85 2.18
N THR A 280 -7.18 -43.17 1.14
CA THR A 280 -7.88 -42.05 0.50
C THR A 280 -8.81 -42.49 -0.64
N TYR A 281 -9.60 -41.58 -1.17
CA TYR A 281 -10.45 -41.77 -2.36
C TYR A 281 -9.76 -42.60 -3.46
N ASN A 282 -10.53 -43.52 -4.06
CA ASN A 282 -10.10 -44.55 -5.02
C ASN A 282 -9.09 -45.57 -4.49
N SER A 283 -8.77 -45.59 -3.19
CA SER A 283 -8.03 -46.72 -2.61
C SER A 283 -8.85 -47.99 -2.74
N THR A 284 -8.23 -49.07 -3.21
CA THR A 284 -8.86 -50.40 -3.32
C THR A 284 -8.13 -51.38 -2.43
N CYS A 285 -8.85 -52.06 -1.56
CA CYS A 285 -8.32 -53.03 -0.61
C CYS A 285 -8.95 -54.40 -0.84
N SER A 286 -8.12 -55.41 -1.06
CA SER A 286 -8.51 -56.81 -1.23
C SER A 286 -8.19 -57.64 0.00
N PHE A 287 -9.07 -58.59 0.31
CA PHE A 287 -8.97 -59.43 1.50
C PHE A 287 -8.83 -60.91 1.12
N SER A 288 -7.88 -61.59 1.76
CA SER A 288 -7.71 -63.04 1.62
C SER A 288 -7.62 -63.70 2.99
N CYS A 289 -8.15 -64.93 3.14
CA CYS A 289 -8.06 -65.70 4.37
C CYS A 289 -6.93 -66.71 4.31
N ASN A 290 -6.30 -66.99 5.45
CA ASN A 290 -5.29 -68.03 5.55
C ASN A 290 -5.90 -69.43 5.29
N MET A 291 -5.07 -70.42 4.97
CA MET A 291 -5.54 -71.79 4.74
C MET A 291 -6.37 -72.31 5.92
N GLY A 292 -7.50 -72.96 5.60
CA GLY A 292 -8.45 -73.49 6.59
C GLY A 292 -9.58 -72.52 7.00
N PHE A 293 -9.56 -71.27 6.49
CA PHE A 293 -10.56 -70.25 6.76
C PHE A 293 -11.27 -69.80 5.49
N VAL A 294 -12.53 -69.42 5.61
CA VAL A 294 -13.39 -68.91 4.53
C VAL A 294 -13.76 -67.46 4.81
N ARG A 295 -13.69 -66.61 3.78
CA ARG A 295 -14.05 -65.19 3.86
C ARG A 295 -15.57 -65.04 3.96
N ASN A 296 -16.04 -64.39 5.02
CA ASN A 296 -17.42 -63.96 5.19
C ASN A 296 -17.49 -62.43 5.04
N GLY A 297 -18.02 -61.95 3.92
CA GLY A 297 -18.13 -60.53 3.58
C GLY A 297 -17.43 -60.15 2.28
N SER A 298 -17.15 -58.84 2.13
CA SER A 298 -16.64 -58.23 0.89
C SER A 298 -15.27 -58.78 0.45
N GLU A 299 -15.12 -59.01 -0.85
CA GLU A 299 -13.84 -59.38 -1.48
C GLU A 299 -12.87 -58.21 -1.55
N THR A 300 -13.41 -57.10 -2.05
CA THR A 300 -12.73 -55.84 -2.25
C THR A 300 -13.57 -54.73 -1.63
N LEU A 301 -12.89 -53.73 -1.09
CA LEU A 301 -13.49 -52.47 -0.66
C LEU A 301 -12.81 -51.33 -1.41
N GLU A 302 -13.61 -50.35 -1.80
CA GLU A 302 -13.14 -49.14 -2.46
C GLU A 302 -13.53 -47.90 -1.63
N CYS A 303 -12.60 -46.96 -1.49
CA CYS A 303 -12.86 -45.71 -0.78
C CYS A 303 -13.58 -44.72 -1.70
N THR A 304 -14.83 -44.41 -1.36
CA THR A 304 -15.69 -43.51 -2.14
C THR A 304 -15.38 -42.04 -1.88
N ALA A 305 -15.86 -41.16 -2.76
CA ALA A 305 -15.73 -39.71 -2.63
C ALA A 305 -16.38 -39.14 -1.34
N LEU A 306 -17.28 -39.90 -0.72
CA LEU A 306 -17.94 -39.56 0.55
C LEU A 306 -17.09 -39.93 1.78
N GLY A 307 -15.89 -40.48 1.60
CA GLY A 307 -15.03 -40.93 2.70
C GLY A 307 -15.53 -42.21 3.37
N GLN A 308 -16.30 -43.03 2.63
CA GLN A 308 -16.83 -44.30 3.11
C GLN A 308 -16.37 -45.45 2.21
N TRP A 309 -16.13 -46.61 2.81
CA TRP A 309 -15.89 -47.84 2.05
C TRP A 309 -17.19 -48.35 1.42
N THR A 310 -17.11 -48.94 0.23
CA THR A 310 -18.25 -49.55 -0.47
C THR A 310 -18.95 -50.69 0.29
N GLY A 311 -18.37 -51.16 1.40
CA GLY A 311 -18.92 -52.20 2.26
C GLY A 311 -18.17 -52.29 3.58
N ARG A 312 -18.43 -53.36 4.33
CA ARG A 312 -17.78 -53.62 5.62
C ARG A 312 -16.60 -54.60 5.46
N PRO A 313 -15.56 -54.49 6.31
CA PRO A 313 -14.44 -55.44 6.28
C PRO A 313 -14.92 -56.88 6.56
N PRO A 314 -14.42 -57.89 5.83
CA PRO A 314 -14.83 -59.28 6.01
C PRO A 314 -14.19 -59.92 7.25
N LEU A 315 -14.79 -61.02 7.70
CA LEU A 315 -14.23 -61.92 8.71
C LEU A 315 -13.69 -63.20 8.06
N CYS A 316 -12.67 -63.82 8.66
CA CYS A 316 -12.16 -65.13 8.26
C CYS A 316 -12.63 -66.19 9.26
N GLU A 317 -13.61 -66.99 8.87
CA GLU A 317 -14.23 -68.02 9.71
C GLU A 317 -13.62 -69.39 9.42
N GLY A 318 -13.43 -70.22 10.46
CA GLY A 318 -12.92 -71.57 10.27
C GLY A 318 -13.90 -72.40 9.45
N ARG A 319 -13.40 -73.23 8.55
CA ARG A 319 -14.25 -74.23 7.90
C ARG A 319 -14.70 -75.21 8.99
N ASP A 320 -15.97 -75.15 9.38
CA ASP A 320 -16.52 -76.04 10.39
C ASP A 320 -16.60 -77.46 9.82
N THR A 321 -15.50 -78.19 9.85
CA THR A 321 -15.52 -79.63 9.70
C THR A 321 -15.85 -80.22 11.06
N LEU A 322 -17.12 -80.13 11.45
CA LEU A 322 -17.65 -81.02 12.47
C LEU A 322 -17.54 -82.45 11.92
N LEU A 323 -16.50 -83.11 12.40
CA LEU A 323 -16.43 -84.55 12.59
C LEU A 323 -17.73 -85.02 13.25
N THR A 324 -18.65 -85.56 12.46
CA THR A 324 -19.51 -86.66 12.92
C THR A 324 -19.18 -87.87 12.07
N VAL A 325 -17.97 -88.40 12.22
CA VAL A 325 -17.74 -89.82 11.98
C VAL A 325 -18.43 -90.52 13.15
N GLY A 326 -19.65 -90.99 12.92
CA GLY A 326 -20.34 -91.85 13.88
C GLY A 326 -19.52 -93.12 14.07
N CYS A 327 -18.95 -93.32 15.26
CA CYS A 327 -18.41 -94.61 15.65
C CYS A 327 -19.57 -95.63 15.75
N PRO A 328 -19.46 -96.82 15.14
CA PRO A 328 -20.43 -97.88 15.38
C PRO A 328 -20.17 -98.44 16.77
N VAL A 329 -21.07 -98.18 17.71
CA VAL A 329 -21.11 -98.92 18.97
C VAL A 329 -21.71 -100.29 18.69
N ASN A 330 -20.84 -101.27 18.48
CA ASN A 330 -21.17 -102.67 18.67
C ASN A 330 -20.79 -103.02 20.13
N CYS A 331 -21.80 -103.22 20.97
CA CYS A 331 -21.65 -103.85 22.28
C CYS A 331 -22.70 -104.95 22.35
N GLY A 332 -22.21 -106.20 22.34
CA GLY A 332 -23.06 -107.38 22.38
C GLY A 332 -23.70 -107.62 23.73
N VAL A 333 -24.76 -108.43 23.69
CA VAL A 333 -25.11 -109.44 24.69
C VAL A 333 -25.51 -110.69 23.92
#